data_AF-A0A3S4IT93-F1
#
_entry.id   AF-A0A3S4IT93-F1
#
_cell.length_a   1.000
_cell.length_b   1.000
_cell.length_c   1.000
_cell.angle_alpha   90.00
_cell.angle_beta   90.00
_cell.angle_gamma   90.00
#
_symmetry.space_group_name_H-M   'P 1'
#
loop_
_entity.id
_entity.type
_entity.pdbx_description
1 polymer ?
#
loop_
_entity_poly.entity_id
_entity_poly.type
_entity_poly.pdbx_seq_one_letter_code
_entity_poly.pdbx_strand_id
1 'polypeptide(L)'
;MKNNIISTVFHKVKGACGLLSDSKAQQLVARMVNALTIKAPDTHLPVNTLSGGNAQRVSIAKWLAISPKLLLLDSPTVGVDIANKAGIYHIISDLAAHGIAVLMICDEIEEAWYQSHRILVMKQGELTHNFPPDSSTQQQIAEVVNG
;
A
#
# COMPACT_ATOMS: atom_id res chain seq x y z
N MET A 1 -3.30 -14.63 -8.76
CA MET A 1 -2.61 -13.59 -7.98
C MET A 1 -1.20 -13.34 -8.53
N LYS A 2 -0.42 -14.39 -8.77
CA LYS A 2 0.92 -14.36 -9.41
C LYS A 2 1.05 -13.35 -10.56
N ASN A 3 0.16 -13.43 -11.56
CA ASN A 3 0.20 -12.56 -12.73
C ASN A 3 0.04 -11.07 -12.39
N ASN A 4 -0.71 -10.73 -11.34
CA ASN A 4 -0.86 -9.33 -10.91
C ASN A 4 0.46 -8.80 -10.32
N ILE A 5 1.11 -9.58 -9.45
CA ILE A 5 2.35 -9.17 -8.78
C ILE A 5 3.48 -8.95 -9.79
N ILE A 6 3.62 -9.82 -10.80
CA ILE A 6 4.71 -9.73 -11.78
C ILE A 6 4.44 -8.75 -12.93
N SER A 7 3.20 -8.25 -13.08
CA SER A 7 2.77 -7.47 -14.25
C SER A 7 3.58 -6.19 -14.46
N THR A 8 4.08 -5.59 -13.39
CA THR A 8 4.89 -4.35 -13.42
C THR A 8 6.38 -4.61 -13.65
N VAL A 9 6.82 -5.87 -13.55
CA VAL A 9 8.23 -6.26 -13.56
C VAL A 9 8.53 -7.42 -14.48
N PHE A 10 7.77 -7.59 -15.56
CA PHE A 10 8.02 -8.61 -16.58
C PHE A 10 9.49 -8.67 -17.01
N HIS A 11 10.15 -7.51 -17.15
CA HIS A 11 11.56 -7.41 -17.50
C HIS A 11 12.51 -8.01 -16.45
N LYS A 12 12.19 -7.93 -15.14
CA LYS A 12 13.00 -8.48 -14.06
C LYS A 12 12.89 -10.00 -13.94
N VAL A 13 11.82 -10.58 -14.48
CA VAL A 13 11.54 -12.03 -14.40
C VAL A 13 11.80 -12.78 -15.72
N LYS A 14 12.49 -12.17 -16.68
CA LYS A 14 12.92 -12.85 -17.92
C LYS A 14 14.07 -13.84 -17.68
N GLY A 15 14.06 -14.94 -18.42
CA GLY A 15 15.17 -15.85 -18.62
C GLY A 15 16.15 -15.37 -19.69
N ALA A 16 17.25 -16.10 -19.89
CA ALA A 16 18.31 -15.72 -20.82
C ALA A 16 17.83 -15.53 -22.27
N CYS A 17 16.78 -16.24 -22.69
CA CYS A 17 16.20 -16.15 -24.03
C CYS A 17 15.07 -15.10 -24.14
N GLY A 18 14.88 -14.23 -23.14
CA GLY A 18 13.82 -13.21 -23.14
C GLY A 18 12.41 -13.71 -22.76
N LEU A 19 12.22 -15.03 -22.63
CA LEU A 19 10.98 -15.65 -22.14
C LEU A 19 10.80 -15.47 -20.63
N LEU A 20 9.57 -15.60 -20.12
CA LEU A 20 9.30 -15.55 -18.69
C LEU A 20 9.96 -16.75 -17.98
N SER A 21 10.76 -16.48 -16.94
CA SER A 21 11.31 -17.52 -16.08
C SER A 21 10.35 -17.80 -14.93
N ASP A 22 9.75 -18.99 -14.95
CA ASP A 22 8.76 -19.38 -13.93
C ASP A 22 9.36 -19.41 -12.53
N SER A 23 10.59 -19.91 -12.41
CA SER A 23 11.35 -19.94 -11.14
C SER A 23 11.57 -18.52 -10.58
N LYS A 24 12.03 -17.56 -11.41
CA LYS A 24 12.22 -16.16 -10.95
C LYS A 24 10.90 -15.51 -10.55
N ALA A 25 9.84 -15.75 -11.33
CA ALA A 25 8.51 -15.23 -11.03
C ALA A 25 7.99 -15.79 -9.69
N GLN A 26 8.16 -17.10 -9.46
CA GLN A 26 7.71 -17.75 -8.23
C GLN A 26 8.52 -17.30 -7.01
N GLN A 27 9.84 -17.11 -7.15
CA GLN A 27 10.67 -16.53 -6.08
C GLN A 27 10.27 -15.09 -5.72
N LEU A 28 9.96 -14.25 -6.72
CA LEU A 28 9.46 -12.90 -6.46
C LEU A 28 8.11 -12.93 -5.75
N VAL A 29 7.16 -13.73 -6.26
CA VAL A 29 5.82 -13.85 -5.69
C VAL A 29 5.87 -14.38 -4.27
N ALA A 30 6.67 -15.41 -4.00
CA ALA A 30 6.84 -15.95 -2.65
C ALA A 30 7.39 -14.90 -1.67
N ARG A 31 8.40 -14.12 -2.11
CA ARG A 31 8.93 -13.00 -1.30
C ARG A 31 7.86 -11.97 -0.99
N MET A 32 7.05 -11.56 -1.97
CA MET A 32 6.01 -10.55 -1.76
C MET A 32 4.84 -11.08 -0.90
N VAL A 33 4.45 -12.34 -1.09
CA VAL A 33 3.43 -13.02 -0.27
C VAL A 33 3.87 -13.07 1.19
N ASN A 34 5.13 -13.40 1.46
CA ASN A 34 5.67 -13.45 2.81
C ASN A 34 5.82 -12.04 3.40
N ALA A 35 6.40 -11.10 2.66
CA ALA A 35 6.63 -9.73 3.13
C ALA A 35 5.33 -9.00 3.49
N LEU A 36 4.24 -9.30 2.78
CA LEU A 36 2.94 -8.68 3.02
C LEU A 36 1.95 -9.61 3.72
N THR A 37 2.38 -10.76 4.23
CA THR A 37 1.53 -11.73 4.94
C THR A 37 0.22 -12.01 4.20
N ILE A 38 0.29 -12.26 2.89
CA ILE A 38 -0.89 -12.52 2.06
C ILE A 38 -1.40 -13.91 2.37
N LYS A 39 -2.59 -14.00 2.95
CA LYS A 39 -3.24 -15.27 3.30
C LYS A 39 -4.02 -15.79 2.10
N ALA A 40 -3.34 -16.55 1.23
CA ALA A 40 -3.95 -17.23 0.10
C ALA A 40 -3.49 -18.70 0.08
N PRO A 41 -4.42 -19.67 -0.02
CA PRO A 41 -4.05 -21.10 -0.07
C PRO A 41 -3.33 -21.45 -1.38
N ASP A 42 -3.56 -20.67 -2.44
CA ASP A 42 -2.90 -20.83 -3.73
C ASP A 42 -2.65 -19.46 -4.39
N THR A 43 -1.44 -19.25 -4.89
CA THR A 43 -1.01 -18.02 -5.57
C THR A 43 -1.52 -17.90 -7.02
N HIS A 44 -2.07 -18.98 -7.57
CA HIS A 44 -2.72 -19.00 -8.86
C HIS A 44 -4.17 -18.50 -8.80
N LEU A 45 -4.79 -18.47 -7.61
CA LEU A 45 -6.16 -17.98 -7.44
C LEU A 45 -6.36 -16.56 -7.99
N PRO A 46 -7.47 -16.30 -8.70
CA PRO A 46 -7.82 -14.95 -9.12
C PRO A 46 -7.87 -13.96 -7.94
N VAL A 47 -7.48 -12.71 -8.16
CA VAL A 47 -7.44 -11.71 -7.06
C VAL A 47 -8.85 -11.37 -6.56
N ASN A 48 -9.85 -11.42 -7.44
CA ASN A 48 -11.26 -11.18 -7.10
C ASN A 48 -11.89 -12.27 -6.22
N THR A 49 -11.22 -13.40 -5.98
CA THR A 49 -11.69 -14.43 -5.05
C THR A 49 -11.05 -14.31 -3.66
N LEU A 50 -10.18 -13.31 -3.45
CA LEU A 50 -9.56 -13.04 -2.16
C LEU A 50 -10.42 -12.08 -1.32
N SER A 51 -10.23 -12.07 0.00
CA SER A 51 -10.82 -11.03 0.85
C SER A 51 -10.30 -9.64 0.45
N GLY A 52 -11.07 -8.58 0.73
CA GLY A 52 -10.69 -7.19 0.40
C GLY A 52 -9.28 -6.84 0.90
N GLY A 53 -8.96 -7.19 2.15
CA GLY A 53 -7.62 -6.98 2.71
C GLY A 53 -6.50 -7.74 1.97
N ASN A 54 -6.75 -8.98 1.51
CA ASN A 54 -5.75 -9.72 0.73
C ASN A 54 -5.62 -9.17 -0.69
N ALA A 55 -6.72 -8.79 -1.34
CA ALA A 55 -6.68 -8.14 -2.65
C ALA A 55 -5.86 -6.84 -2.59
N GLN A 56 -6.03 -6.07 -1.52
CA GLN A 56 -5.26 -4.85 -1.27
C GLN A 56 -3.76 -5.13 -1.08
N ARG A 57 -3.41 -6.14 -0.28
CA ARG A 57 -2.00 -6.59 -0.13
C ARG A 57 -1.39 -7.02 -1.46
N VAL A 58 -2.15 -7.69 -2.33
CA VAL A 58 -1.68 -8.06 -3.68
C VAL A 58 -1.41 -6.82 -4.53
N SER A 59 -2.27 -5.80 -4.46
CA SER A 59 -2.06 -4.52 -5.15
C SER A 59 -0.79 -3.83 -4.66
N ILE A 60 -0.57 -3.77 -3.35
CA ILE A 60 0.66 -3.24 -2.76
C ILE A 60 1.88 -4.05 -3.22
N ALA A 61 1.84 -5.39 -3.17
CA ALA A 61 2.92 -6.27 -3.65
C ALA A 61 3.32 -5.99 -5.10
N LYS A 62 2.34 -5.78 -5.99
CA LYS A 62 2.57 -5.44 -7.39
C LYS A 62 3.38 -4.15 -7.53
N TRP A 63 3.09 -3.13 -6.72
CA TRP A 63 3.83 -1.86 -6.75
C TRP A 63 5.17 -1.93 -6.03
N LEU A 64 5.30 -2.76 -5.00
CA LEU A 64 6.59 -2.97 -4.34
C LEU A 64 7.60 -3.74 -5.19
N ALA A 65 7.12 -4.59 -6.10
CA ALA A 65 7.98 -5.36 -7.00
C ALA A 65 8.89 -4.45 -7.87
N ILE A 66 8.45 -3.23 -8.19
CA ILE A 66 9.29 -2.27 -8.94
C ILE A 66 10.40 -1.64 -8.09
N SER A 67 10.40 -1.84 -6.77
CA SER A 67 11.32 -1.23 -5.80
C SER A 67 11.23 0.31 -5.81
N PRO A 68 10.04 0.87 -5.52
CA PRO A 68 9.81 2.31 -5.61
C PRO A 68 10.54 3.06 -4.49
N LYS A 69 10.92 4.31 -4.77
CA LYS A 69 11.36 5.27 -3.74
C LYS A 69 10.19 6.01 -3.08
N LEU A 70 9.08 6.13 -3.80
CA LEU A 70 7.84 6.78 -3.37
C LEU A 70 6.65 5.89 -3.77
N LEU A 71 5.78 5.59 -2.81
CA LEU A 71 4.53 4.87 -3.01
C LEU A 71 3.36 5.83 -2.74
N LEU A 72 2.52 6.02 -3.76
CA LEU A 72 1.26 6.75 -3.63
C LEU A 72 0.14 5.76 -3.35
N LEU A 73 -0.60 5.97 -2.27
CA LEU A 73 -1.70 5.11 -1.86
C LEU A 73 -2.97 5.95 -1.78
N ASP A 74 -3.88 5.73 -2.73
CA ASP A 74 -5.18 6.37 -2.76
C ASP A 74 -6.20 5.51 -2.02
N SER A 75 -6.71 6.03 -0.89
CA SER A 75 -7.62 5.39 0.04
C SER A 75 -7.30 3.90 0.28
N PRO A 76 -6.10 3.59 0.85
CA PRO A 76 -5.58 2.23 0.86
C PRO A 76 -6.38 1.23 1.69
N THR A 77 -7.35 1.69 2.48
CA THR A 77 -8.18 0.83 3.32
C THR A 77 -9.65 0.76 2.90
N VAL A 78 -10.01 1.38 1.76
CA VAL A 78 -11.39 1.32 1.24
C VAL A 78 -11.76 -0.11 0.87
N GLY A 79 -12.96 -0.53 1.29
CA GLY A 79 -13.47 -1.89 1.05
C GLY A 79 -12.76 -2.99 1.86
N VAL A 80 -11.90 -2.62 2.82
CA VAL A 80 -11.28 -3.53 3.79
C VAL A 80 -12.05 -3.46 5.11
N ASP A 81 -12.31 -4.62 5.71
CA ASP A 81 -12.93 -4.74 7.01
C ASP A 81 -12.02 -4.19 8.13
N ILE A 82 -12.64 -3.64 9.18
CA ILE A 82 -11.95 -2.99 10.31
C ILE A 82 -10.86 -3.91 10.90
N ALA A 83 -11.15 -5.21 11.01
CA ALA A 83 -10.23 -6.21 11.53
C ALA A 83 -8.94 -6.35 10.69
N ASN A 84 -8.99 -6.08 9.38
CA ASN A 84 -7.83 -6.19 8.49
C ASN A 84 -7.18 -4.84 8.15
N LYS A 85 -7.84 -3.69 8.40
CA LYS A 85 -7.26 -2.34 8.20
C LYS A 85 -5.92 -2.20 8.93
N ALA A 86 -5.86 -2.62 10.19
CA ALA A 86 -4.64 -2.57 11.01
C ALA A 86 -3.44 -3.28 10.35
N GLY A 87 -3.70 -4.38 9.65
CA GLY A 87 -2.65 -5.11 8.95
C GLY A 87 -2.15 -4.40 7.68
N ILE A 88 -2.97 -3.56 7.03
CA ILE A 88 -2.53 -2.70 5.91
C ILE A 88 -1.68 -1.54 6.44
N TYR A 89 -2.10 -0.92 7.54
CA TYR A 89 -1.33 0.13 8.21
C TYR A 89 0.03 -0.35 8.68
N HIS A 90 0.11 -1.55 9.25
CA HIS A 90 1.39 -2.14 9.63
C HIS A 90 2.33 -2.29 8.43
N ILE A 91 1.83 -2.75 7.28
CA ILE A 91 2.61 -2.79 6.05
C ILE A 91 3.10 -1.38 5.68
N ILE A 92 2.23 -0.38 5.66
CA ILE A 92 2.58 0.99 5.28
C ILE A 92 3.69 1.54 6.19
N SER A 93 3.55 1.34 7.50
CA SER A 93 4.53 1.74 8.50
C SER A 93 5.87 1.03 8.29
N ASP A 94 5.86 -0.28 8.07
CA ASP A 94 7.08 -1.06 7.79
C ASP A 94 7.76 -0.57 6.51
N LEU A 95 7.02 -0.28 5.45
CA LEU A 95 7.59 0.25 4.20
C LEU A 95 8.29 1.59 4.44
N ALA A 96 7.65 2.48 5.22
CA ALA A 96 8.24 3.75 5.60
C ALA A 96 9.52 3.56 6.43
N ALA A 97 9.52 2.63 7.38
CA ALA A 97 10.68 2.28 8.20
C ALA A 97 11.86 1.74 7.37
N HIS A 98 11.59 1.06 6.24
CA HIS A 98 12.60 0.58 5.30
C HIS A 98 13.05 1.65 4.28
N GLY A 99 12.67 2.92 4.47
CA GLY A 99 13.14 4.05 3.67
C GLY A 99 12.35 4.32 2.39
N ILE A 100 11.17 3.72 2.23
CA ILE A 100 10.25 4.05 1.14
C ILE A 100 9.39 5.23 1.58
N ALA A 101 9.39 6.34 0.84
CA ALA A 101 8.44 7.41 1.10
C ALA A 101 7.02 6.93 0.77
N VAL A 102 6.07 7.16 1.66
CA VAL A 102 4.65 6.85 1.42
C VAL A 102 3.84 8.13 1.49
N LEU A 103 3.07 8.41 0.44
CA LEU A 103 2.04 9.45 0.45
C LEU A 103 0.69 8.75 0.39
N MET A 104 -0.07 8.89 1.47
CA MET A 104 -1.41 8.35 1.61
C MET A 104 -2.42 9.46 1.37
N ILE A 105 -3.40 9.20 0.51
CA ILE A 105 -4.58 10.03 0.32
C ILE A 105 -5.70 9.30 1.07
N CYS A 106 -6.34 9.97 2.01
CA CYS A 106 -7.45 9.43 2.77
C CYS A 106 -8.44 10.55 3.12
N ASP A 107 -9.69 10.18 3.33
CA ASP A 107 -10.79 11.03 3.77
C ASP A 107 -11.13 10.82 5.26
N GLU A 108 -10.59 9.78 5.89
CA GLU A 108 -10.72 9.50 7.32
C GLU A 108 -9.63 10.25 8.14
N ILE A 109 -10.04 11.21 8.97
CA ILE A 109 -9.12 12.01 9.82
C ILE A 109 -8.34 11.12 10.80
N GLU A 110 -8.97 10.07 11.34
CA GLU A 110 -8.32 9.09 12.20
C GLU A 110 -7.18 8.35 11.50
N GLU A 111 -7.40 7.93 10.25
CA GLU A 111 -6.38 7.26 9.43
C GLU A 111 -5.20 8.21 9.17
N ALA A 112 -5.47 9.46 8.78
CA ALA A 112 -4.42 10.47 8.62
C ALA A 112 -3.63 10.67 9.93
N TRP A 113 -4.33 10.81 11.05
CA TRP A 113 -3.74 11.09 12.37
C TRP A 113 -2.81 9.98 12.86
N TYR A 114 -3.26 8.73 12.84
CA TYR A 114 -2.53 7.62 13.43
C TYR A 114 -1.43 7.04 12.52
N GLN A 115 -1.47 7.29 11.21
CA GLN A 115 -0.58 6.63 10.24
C GLN A 115 0.45 7.56 9.59
N SER A 116 0.42 8.85 9.89
CA SER A 116 1.22 9.85 9.18
C SER A 116 2.26 10.51 10.08
N HIS A 117 3.47 10.69 9.53
CA HIS A 117 4.50 11.56 10.11
C HIS A 117 4.23 13.05 9.84
N ARG A 118 3.35 13.36 8.90
CA ARG A 118 2.95 14.71 8.50
C ARG A 118 1.63 14.66 7.75
N ILE A 119 0.72 15.58 8.05
CA ILE A 119 -0.61 15.63 7.44
C ILE A 119 -0.76 16.95 6.69
N LEU A 120 -1.24 16.88 5.44
CA LEU A 120 -1.50 18.03 4.60
C LEU A 120 -2.99 18.07 4.28
N VAL A 121 -3.63 19.24 4.44
CA VAL A 121 -5.05 19.40 4.09
C VAL A 121 -5.16 20.09 2.74
N MET A 122 -5.86 19.44 1.81
CA MET A 122 -6.19 19.99 0.51
C MET A 122 -7.63 20.53 0.51
N LYS A 123 -7.83 21.75 0.02
CA LYS A 123 -9.15 22.36 -0.21
C LYS A 123 -9.15 23.08 -1.55
N GLN A 124 -10.18 22.85 -2.36
CA GLN A 124 -10.36 23.50 -3.67
C GLN A 124 -9.12 23.40 -4.59
N GLY A 125 -8.38 22.28 -4.50
CA GLY A 125 -7.17 22.06 -5.29
C GLY A 125 -5.88 22.65 -4.71
N GLU A 126 -5.95 23.33 -3.55
CA GLU A 126 -4.80 23.94 -2.90
C GLU A 126 -4.47 23.27 -1.56
N LEU A 127 -3.18 23.16 -1.23
CA LEU A 127 -2.72 22.74 0.08
C LEU A 127 -2.82 23.93 1.04
N THR A 128 -3.77 23.88 1.95
CA THR A 128 -4.10 25.01 2.83
C THR A 128 -3.42 24.92 4.19
N HIS A 129 -3.18 23.70 4.68
CA HIS A 129 -2.62 23.48 6.01
C HIS A 129 -1.62 22.32 6.03
N ASN A 130 -0.68 22.41 6.96
CA ASN A 130 0.32 21.39 7.24
C ASN A 130 0.39 21.17 8.76
N PHE A 131 0.12 19.94 9.18
CA PHE A 131 0.07 19.53 10.58
C PHE A 131 1.19 18.54 10.87
N PRO A 132 2.21 18.95 11.65
CA PRO A 132 3.15 18.03 12.29
C PRO A 132 2.44 17.31 13.45
N PRO A 133 2.52 15.97 13.57
CA PRO A 133 1.86 15.21 14.64
C PRO A 133 2.26 15.66 16.05
N ASP A 134 3.54 16.04 16.22
CA ASP A 134 4.11 16.39 17.54
C ASP A 134 3.60 17.74 18.10
N SER A 135 3.01 18.58 17.26
CA SER A 135 2.59 19.94 17.62
C SER A 135 1.15 20.26 17.21
N SER A 136 0.38 19.24 16.83
CA SER A 136 -1.00 19.39 16.39
C SER A 136 -1.91 18.48 17.20
N THR A 137 -3.22 18.62 17.05
CA THR A 137 -4.20 17.67 17.59
C THR A 137 -5.11 17.18 16.49
N GLN A 138 -5.68 15.99 16.68
CA GLN A 138 -6.70 15.45 15.78
C GLN A 138 -7.89 16.43 15.61
N GLN A 139 -8.27 17.13 16.68
CA GLN A 139 -9.36 18.10 16.66
C GLN A 139 -9.06 19.30 15.74
N GLN A 140 -7.85 19.84 15.77
CA GLN A 140 -7.45 20.95 14.89
C GLN A 140 -7.56 20.57 13.40
N ILE A 141 -7.19 19.34 13.07
CA ILE A 141 -7.33 18.82 11.70
C ILE A 141 -8.80 18.71 11.33
N ALA A 142 -9.63 18.18 12.23
CA ALA A 142 -11.07 18.03 12.00
C ALA A 142 -11.77 19.39 11.79
N GLU A 143 -11.43 20.40 12.60
CA GLU A 143 -11.94 21.77 12.44
C GLU A 143 -11.59 22.34 11.07
N VAL A 144 -10.35 22.14 10.62
CA VAL A 144 -9.91 22.60 9.30
C VAL A 144 -10.55 21.80 8.17
N VAL A 145 -10.77 20.50 8.30
CA VAL A 145 -11.39 19.69 7.22
C VAL A 145 -12.89 19.97 7.10
N ASN A 146 -13.59 20.15 8.22
CA ASN A 146 -15.05 20.27 8.26
C ASN A 146 -15.58 21.72 8.19
N GLY A 147 -14.74 22.72 8.48
CA GLY A 147 -15.08 24.14 8.32
C GLY A 147 -14.96 24.60 6.88
#